data_AF-A0A5N6EEQ7-F1
#
_entry.id   AF-A0A5N6EEQ7-F1
#
_cell.length_a   1.000
_cell.length_b   1.000
_cell.length_c   1.000
_cell.angle_alpha   90.00
_cell.angle_beta   90.00
_cell.angle_gamma   90.00
#
_symmetry.space_group_name_H-M   'P 1'
#
loop_
_entity.id
_entity.type
_entity.pdbx_description
1 polymer ?
#
loop_
_entity_poly.entity_id
_entity_poly.type
_entity_poly.pdbx_seq_one_letter_code
_entity_poly.pdbx_strand_id
1 'polypeptide(L)'
;MTLRPVLCRVTNRTPTARFLSATACRASSLRVPLDIPPPFPVTKSCPEPSCSCPTTPPMPDGLPIDNSQPLNGTMAAYAQQILICTGQRDWTSRIEDDGKHHAWGHLVRGLKRLLGRGGRYADPFNNILVSNSSFPPSAASTSTPSTASAFLFPSFKYFPSIPTEILDSTDAGTNLSTFVQAYLLPKKLSAMSESLPEVRKAELTRKPELESAFADVVDLDHSPVILICGHGGRDMRCGVMAPVLENEFRRVLGDKGFTLAGRGDHTIDSPGHAHVGLISHVGGHKYAGNVIVYIPPGMRKKSSSSPHSLAGKGIWYGRIEPRHVQGVVEETILGGKVVADHFRGGIDRSGDILRL
;
A
#
# COMPACT_ATOMS: atom_id res chain seq x y z
N MET A 1 89.10 1.61 -42.01
CA MET A 1 89.37 1.10 -40.64
C MET A 1 88.04 0.57 -40.09
N THR A 2 87.72 -0.68 -40.41
CA THR A 2 87.93 -1.92 -39.62
C THR A 2 86.72 -2.28 -38.77
N LEU A 3 85.94 -3.22 -39.31
CA LEU A 3 85.05 -4.13 -38.58
C LEU A 3 85.85 -4.88 -37.50
N ARG A 4 85.24 -5.04 -36.31
CA ARG A 4 85.51 -6.16 -35.39
C ARG A 4 84.19 -6.64 -34.78
N PRO A 5 83.89 -7.96 -34.80
CA PRO A 5 82.74 -8.57 -34.15
C PRO A 5 83.15 -9.15 -32.79
N VAL A 6 82.24 -9.24 -31.81
CA VAL A 6 82.33 -10.24 -30.72
C VAL A 6 80.93 -10.65 -30.26
N LEU A 7 80.79 -11.97 -30.11
CA LEU A 7 79.71 -12.79 -29.59
C LEU A 7 79.04 -12.26 -28.32
N CYS A 8 77.75 -12.57 -28.16
CA CYS A 8 77.15 -12.70 -26.82
C CYS A 8 76.56 -14.10 -26.61
N ARG A 9 76.94 -14.66 -25.47
CA ARG A 9 76.76 -16.04 -24.99
C ARG A 9 75.38 -16.18 -24.35
N VAL A 10 74.73 -17.31 -24.60
CA VAL A 10 73.57 -17.78 -23.83
C VAL A 10 74.06 -18.33 -22.49
N THR A 11 73.45 -17.90 -21.38
CA THR A 11 73.45 -18.66 -20.13
C THR A 11 72.03 -18.72 -19.55
N ASN A 12 71.59 -19.96 -19.33
CA ASN A 12 70.29 -20.33 -18.75
C ASN A 12 70.13 -19.76 -17.34
N ARG A 13 69.03 -19.04 -17.09
CA ARG A 13 68.57 -18.69 -15.74
C ARG A 13 67.47 -19.65 -15.31
N THR A 14 67.73 -20.40 -14.25
CA THR A 14 66.73 -21.10 -13.43
C THR A 14 65.85 -20.08 -12.69
N PRO A 15 64.51 -20.23 -12.67
CA PRO A 15 63.66 -19.34 -11.90
C PRO A 15 63.58 -19.82 -10.45
N THR A 16 64.01 -18.98 -9.52
CA THR A 16 63.74 -19.13 -8.09
C THR A 16 62.26 -18.87 -7.83
N ALA A 17 61.55 -19.90 -7.35
CA ALA A 17 60.16 -19.80 -6.93
C ALA A 17 60.03 -18.82 -5.74
N ARG A 18 59.31 -17.70 -5.96
CA ARG A 18 58.85 -16.84 -4.88
C ARG A 18 57.59 -17.48 -4.28
N PHE A 19 57.70 -17.94 -3.04
CA PHE A 19 56.52 -18.32 -2.25
C PHE A 19 55.66 -17.08 -2.01
N LEU A 20 54.48 -17.06 -2.64
CA LEU A 20 53.41 -16.12 -2.30
C LEU A 20 52.91 -16.52 -0.91
N SER A 21 53.11 -15.64 0.07
CA SER A 21 52.55 -15.77 1.40
C SER A 21 51.03 -15.71 1.29
N ALA A 22 50.36 -16.87 1.35
CA ALA A 22 48.92 -16.96 1.44
C ALA A 22 48.52 -16.47 2.84
N THR A 23 48.19 -15.18 2.94
CA THR A 23 47.52 -14.64 4.12
C THR A 23 46.14 -15.29 4.12
N ALA A 24 45.90 -16.19 5.08
CA ALA A 24 44.57 -16.73 5.31
C ALA A 24 43.62 -15.55 5.54
N CYS A 25 42.67 -15.35 4.63
CA CYS A 25 41.50 -14.52 4.87
C CYS A 25 40.79 -15.12 6.08
N ARG A 26 41.07 -14.60 7.28
CA ARG A 26 40.24 -14.83 8.45
C ARG A 26 38.85 -14.37 8.04
N ALA A 27 37.92 -15.34 7.93
CA ALA A 27 36.51 -15.07 7.77
C ALA A 27 36.11 -14.08 8.85
N SER A 28 35.92 -12.83 8.43
CA SER A 28 35.61 -11.72 9.30
C SER A 28 34.19 -11.92 9.82
N SER A 29 34.09 -12.00 11.15
CA SER A 29 32.89 -11.79 11.96
C SER A 29 31.64 -12.52 11.46
N LEU A 30 31.29 -13.62 12.13
CA LEU A 30 29.90 -14.04 12.25
C LEU A 30 29.10 -12.80 12.69
N ARG A 31 28.43 -12.13 11.75
CA ARG A 31 27.43 -11.12 12.09
C ARG A 31 26.36 -11.88 12.84
N VAL A 32 26.42 -11.84 14.16
CA VAL A 32 25.32 -12.28 15.02
C VAL A 32 24.09 -11.54 14.51
N PRO A 33 23.06 -12.24 14.03
CA PRO A 33 21.82 -11.59 13.66
C PRO A 33 21.35 -10.77 14.86
N LEU A 34 21.29 -9.45 14.72
CA LEU A 34 20.70 -8.61 15.74
C LEU A 34 19.20 -8.94 15.74
N ASP A 35 18.75 -9.61 16.79
CA ASP A 35 17.33 -9.86 17.04
C ASP A 35 16.71 -8.53 17.50
N ILE A 36 16.36 -7.69 16.54
CA ILE A 36 15.65 -6.44 16.78
C ILE A 36 14.17 -6.82 16.91
N PRO A 37 13.55 -6.68 18.09
CA PRO A 37 12.15 -7.04 18.25
C PRO A 37 11.28 -6.17 17.32
N PRO A 38 10.19 -6.72 16.77
CA PRO A 38 9.33 -5.98 15.87
C PRO A 38 8.78 -4.72 16.56
N PRO A 39 8.59 -3.61 15.84
CA PRO A 39 8.15 -2.34 16.44
C PRO A 39 6.68 -2.35 16.89
N PHE A 40 6.02 -3.50 16.81
CA PHE A 40 4.63 -3.73 17.20
C PHE A 40 4.45 -5.17 17.72
N PRO A 41 3.43 -5.42 18.55
CA PRO A 41 3.09 -6.77 19.01
C PRO A 41 2.77 -7.70 17.84
N VAL A 42 3.20 -8.96 17.95
CA VAL A 42 2.98 -9.98 16.92
C VAL A 42 2.39 -11.27 17.51
N THR A 43 1.59 -11.95 16.70
CA THR A 43 1.17 -13.33 16.92
C THR A 43 1.81 -14.16 15.82
N LYS A 44 2.59 -15.19 16.20
CA LYS A 44 3.47 -15.91 15.26
C LYS A 44 2.72 -16.56 14.10
N SER A 45 1.60 -17.20 14.42
CA SER A 45 0.76 -17.90 13.46
C SER A 45 -0.69 -17.52 13.63
N CYS A 46 -1.44 -17.48 12.53
CA CYS A 46 -2.86 -17.21 12.57
C CYS A 46 -3.57 -18.29 13.41
N PRO A 47 -4.37 -17.93 14.43
CA PRO A 47 -5.14 -18.91 15.20
C PRO A 47 -6.12 -19.69 14.31
N GLU A 48 -6.33 -20.96 14.63
CA GLU A 48 -7.36 -21.78 13.98
C GLU A 48 -8.76 -21.21 14.24
N PRO A 49 -9.67 -21.25 13.25
CA PRO A 49 -11.01 -20.72 13.42
C PRO A 49 -11.81 -21.57 14.41
N SER A 50 -12.63 -20.89 15.21
CA SER A 50 -13.54 -21.52 16.17
C SER A 50 -14.87 -21.99 15.57
N CYS A 51 -15.13 -21.63 14.31
CA CYS A 51 -16.38 -21.89 13.60
C CYS A 51 -16.12 -22.54 12.22
N SER A 52 -17.18 -23.06 11.60
CA SER A 52 -17.09 -23.57 10.23
C SER A 52 -16.92 -22.39 9.27
N CYS A 53 -15.70 -22.25 8.74
CA CYS A 53 -15.40 -21.24 7.73
C CYS A 53 -15.83 -21.72 6.33
N PRO A 54 -16.18 -20.79 5.43
CA PRO A 54 -16.34 -21.10 4.01
C PRO A 54 -15.09 -21.78 3.44
N THR A 55 -15.27 -22.66 2.47
CA THR A 55 -14.14 -23.30 1.77
C THR A 55 -13.39 -22.28 0.92
N THR A 56 -12.06 -22.37 0.91
CA THR A 56 -11.22 -21.62 -0.03
C THR A 56 -11.59 -22.02 -1.47
N PRO A 57 -11.91 -21.06 -2.36
CA PRO A 57 -12.24 -21.37 -3.75
C PRO A 57 -11.02 -21.98 -4.46
N PRO A 58 -11.22 -22.91 -5.42
CA PRO A 58 -10.11 -23.45 -6.20
C PRO A 58 -9.44 -22.33 -7.00
N MET A 59 -8.11 -22.35 -7.03
CA MET A 59 -7.35 -21.42 -7.87
C MET A 59 -7.52 -21.79 -9.34
N PRO A 60 -7.51 -20.80 -10.25
CA PRO A 60 -7.57 -21.08 -11.69
C PRO A 60 -6.39 -21.95 -12.15
N ASP A 61 -6.62 -22.77 -13.18
CA ASP A 61 -5.61 -23.65 -13.74
C ASP A 61 -4.34 -22.88 -14.14
N GLY A 62 -3.17 -23.43 -13.80
CA GLY A 62 -1.87 -22.81 -14.09
C GLY A 62 -1.55 -21.55 -13.27
N LEU A 63 -2.44 -21.12 -12.36
CA LEU A 63 -2.23 -19.97 -11.49
C LEU A 63 -2.27 -20.37 -10.00
N PRO A 64 -1.32 -21.19 -9.51
CA PRO A 64 -1.24 -21.49 -8.10
C PRO A 64 -0.84 -20.24 -7.29
N ILE A 65 -1.19 -20.25 -5.99
CA ILE A 65 -0.64 -19.32 -5.02
C ILE A 65 0.78 -19.77 -4.67
N ASP A 66 1.73 -18.84 -4.71
CA ASP A 66 3.09 -19.04 -4.22
C ASP A 66 3.05 -19.15 -2.70
N ASN A 67 3.39 -20.32 -2.16
CA ASN A 67 3.51 -20.59 -0.72
C ASN A 67 4.96 -20.71 -0.24
N SER A 68 5.95 -20.60 -1.13
CA SER A 68 7.36 -20.87 -0.79
C SER A 68 8.13 -19.61 -0.42
N GLN A 69 7.81 -18.46 -1.04
CA GLN A 69 8.54 -17.23 -0.76
C GLN A 69 8.11 -16.60 0.58
N PRO A 70 9.03 -16.00 1.35
CA PRO A 70 8.66 -15.22 2.53
C PRO A 70 7.75 -14.04 2.15
N LEU A 71 6.73 -13.76 2.97
CA LEU A 71 5.82 -12.63 2.74
C LEU A 71 6.40 -11.31 3.25
N ASN A 72 7.10 -11.30 4.39
CA ASN A 72 7.63 -10.09 5.01
C ASN A 72 8.50 -9.31 4.02
N GLY A 73 8.23 -8.01 3.88
CA GLY A 73 8.94 -7.12 2.96
C GLY A 73 8.49 -7.20 1.49
N THR A 74 7.45 -7.99 1.16
CA THR A 74 6.91 -8.05 -0.21
C THR A 74 5.84 -7.00 -0.51
N MET A 75 5.42 -6.20 0.49
CA MET A 75 4.54 -5.05 0.29
C MET A 75 5.19 -4.04 -0.65
N ALA A 76 4.46 -3.57 -1.67
CA ALA A 76 4.92 -2.45 -2.49
C ALA A 76 4.98 -1.19 -1.63
N ALA A 77 6.15 -0.53 -1.55
CA ALA A 77 6.27 0.71 -0.78
C ALA A 77 5.44 1.82 -1.44
N TYR A 78 4.64 2.54 -0.64
CA TYR A 78 3.87 3.70 -1.05
C TYR A 78 3.97 4.77 0.02
N ALA A 79 3.89 6.04 -0.37
CA ALA A 79 3.78 7.16 0.56
C ALA A 79 2.33 7.33 1.02
N GLN A 80 1.38 7.23 0.08
CA GLN A 80 -0.06 7.31 0.37
C GLN A 80 -0.85 6.40 -0.58
N GLN A 81 -1.98 5.88 -0.11
CA GLN A 81 -2.96 5.19 -0.94
C GLN A 81 -4.22 6.06 -1.04
N ILE A 82 -4.58 6.44 -2.26
CA ILE A 82 -5.88 7.04 -2.55
C ILE A 82 -6.82 5.96 -3.06
N LEU A 83 -7.94 5.81 -2.36
CA LEU A 83 -8.92 4.76 -2.58
C LEU A 83 -10.22 5.37 -3.12
N ILE A 84 -10.37 5.32 -4.44
CA ILE A 84 -11.48 5.95 -5.16
C ILE A 84 -12.74 5.10 -5.00
N CYS A 85 -13.84 5.71 -4.59
CA CYS A 85 -15.13 5.05 -4.39
C CYS A 85 -15.84 4.93 -5.74
N THR A 86 -15.81 3.74 -6.36
CA THR A 86 -16.36 3.53 -7.71
C THR A 86 -17.71 2.81 -7.70
N GLY A 87 -18.04 2.12 -6.61
CA GLY A 87 -19.16 1.18 -6.51
C GLY A 87 -18.98 -0.10 -7.35
N GLN A 88 -17.91 -0.19 -8.15
CA GLN A 88 -17.62 -1.36 -8.98
C GLN A 88 -16.89 -2.42 -8.19
N ARG A 89 -17.15 -3.69 -8.50
CA ARG A 89 -16.60 -4.84 -7.78
C ARG A 89 -15.42 -5.49 -8.51
N ASP A 90 -15.23 -5.18 -9.78
CA ASP A 90 -14.07 -5.54 -10.59
C ASP A 90 -13.81 -4.43 -11.62
N TRP A 91 -12.63 -4.46 -12.24
CA TRP A 91 -12.15 -3.47 -13.19
C TRP A 91 -11.40 -4.15 -14.35
N THR A 92 -11.24 -3.44 -15.46
CA THR A 92 -10.31 -3.90 -16.49
C THR A 92 -8.88 -3.89 -15.95
N SER A 93 -7.99 -4.68 -16.57
CA SER A 93 -6.58 -4.84 -16.14
C SER A 93 -5.86 -3.52 -15.83
N ARG A 94 -6.29 -2.44 -16.49
CA ARG A 94 -5.83 -1.06 -16.33
C ARG A 94 -7.00 -0.17 -15.90
N ILE A 95 -7.04 0.21 -14.63
CA ILE A 95 -8.13 0.99 -14.05
C ILE A 95 -8.42 2.35 -14.73
N GLU A 96 -7.50 2.87 -15.53
CA GLU A 96 -7.66 4.10 -16.33
C GLU A 96 -8.56 3.93 -17.56
N ASP A 97 -8.71 2.69 -18.02
CA ASP A 97 -9.55 2.33 -19.17
C ASP A 97 -11.04 2.25 -18.76
N ASP A 98 -11.32 2.17 -17.46
CA ASP A 98 -12.66 2.13 -16.89
C ASP A 98 -13.26 3.54 -16.64
N GLY A 99 -14.56 3.60 -16.36
CA GLY A 99 -15.19 4.84 -15.87
C GLY A 99 -15.18 6.00 -16.87
N LYS A 100 -15.21 5.72 -18.18
CA LYS A 100 -15.11 6.76 -19.24
C LYS A 100 -16.19 7.84 -19.15
N HIS A 101 -17.36 7.47 -18.65
CA HIS A 101 -18.52 8.36 -18.48
C HIS A 101 -18.86 8.61 -17.00
N HIS A 102 -17.90 8.39 -16.10
CA HIS A 102 -18.09 8.55 -14.67
C HIS A 102 -17.00 9.44 -14.07
N ALA A 103 -17.38 10.34 -13.16
CA ALA A 103 -16.47 11.27 -12.49
C ALA A 103 -15.27 10.54 -11.85
N TRP A 104 -15.50 9.41 -11.18
CA TRP A 104 -14.41 8.64 -10.56
C TRP A 104 -13.37 8.15 -11.59
N GLY A 105 -13.77 7.86 -12.84
CA GLY A 105 -12.83 7.49 -13.89
C GLY A 105 -12.02 8.70 -14.37
N HIS A 106 -12.63 9.89 -14.42
CA HIS A 106 -11.91 11.13 -14.67
C HIS A 106 -10.89 11.41 -13.56
N LEU A 107 -11.23 11.14 -12.29
CA LEU A 107 -10.30 11.22 -11.17
C LEU A 107 -9.10 10.28 -11.35
N VAL A 108 -9.32 9.00 -11.67
CA VAL A 108 -8.23 8.03 -11.93
C VAL A 108 -7.30 8.53 -13.02
N ARG A 109 -7.84 8.93 -14.18
CA ARG A 109 -7.07 9.41 -15.32
C ARG A 109 -6.32 10.70 -15.00
N GLY A 110 -6.96 11.63 -14.28
CA GLY A 110 -6.38 12.90 -13.87
C GLY A 110 -5.21 12.71 -12.90
N LEU A 111 -5.38 11.86 -11.89
CA LEU A 111 -4.31 11.52 -10.95
C LEU A 111 -3.13 10.85 -11.66
N LYS A 112 -3.38 9.89 -12.56
CA LYS A 112 -2.32 9.27 -13.36
C LYS A 112 -1.62 10.25 -14.29
N ARG A 113 -2.34 11.22 -14.87
CA ARG A 113 -1.74 12.28 -15.70
C ARG A 113 -0.85 13.21 -14.88
N LEU A 114 -1.26 13.54 -13.65
CA LEU A 114 -0.55 14.47 -12.79
C LEU A 114 0.65 13.83 -12.06
N LEU A 115 0.48 12.63 -11.52
CA LEU A 115 1.45 11.95 -10.64
C LEU A 115 2.24 10.84 -11.34
N GLY A 116 1.72 10.32 -12.46
CA GLY A 116 2.39 9.27 -13.23
C GLY A 116 3.61 9.76 -14.01
N ARG A 117 4.30 8.85 -14.69
CA ARG A 117 5.53 9.15 -15.45
C ARG A 117 5.32 10.32 -16.43
N GLY A 118 6.13 11.36 -16.28
CA GLY A 118 6.06 12.57 -17.13
C GLY A 118 4.98 13.58 -16.71
N GLY A 119 4.19 13.27 -15.67
CA GLY A 119 3.21 14.19 -15.11
C GLY A 119 3.85 15.37 -14.37
N ARG A 120 3.09 16.47 -14.27
CA ARG A 120 3.55 17.71 -13.62
C ARG A 120 4.07 17.48 -12.20
N TYR A 121 3.46 16.57 -11.45
CA TYR A 121 3.79 16.25 -10.06
C TYR A 121 4.47 14.89 -9.90
N ALA A 122 5.05 14.35 -10.97
CA ALA A 122 5.80 13.10 -10.91
C ALA A 122 7.01 13.22 -9.97
N ASP A 123 7.02 12.39 -8.93
CA ASP A 123 8.14 12.22 -8.01
C ASP A 123 8.36 10.70 -7.79
N PRO A 124 9.49 10.13 -8.23
CA PRO A 124 9.76 8.70 -8.07
C PRO A 124 9.92 8.27 -6.60
N PHE A 125 10.10 9.21 -5.67
CA PHE A 125 10.26 8.94 -4.24
C PHE A 125 8.97 9.13 -3.43
N ASN A 126 7.91 9.68 -4.03
CA ASN A 126 6.60 9.85 -3.42
C ASN A 126 5.54 9.02 -4.16
N ASN A 127 5.58 7.70 -3.98
CA ASN A 127 4.67 6.79 -4.66
C ASN A 127 3.24 6.91 -4.11
N ILE A 128 2.31 7.42 -4.91
CA ILE A 128 0.87 7.47 -4.58
C ILE A 128 0.17 6.27 -5.23
N LEU A 129 -0.25 5.33 -4.40
CA LEU A 129 -1.00 4.15 -4.82
C LEU A 129 -2.44 4.55 -5.13
N VAL A 130 -2.77 4.69 -6.42
CA VAL A 130 -4.15 4.92 -6.88
C VAL A 130 -4.88 3.60 -6.98
N SER A 131 -5.91 3.41 -6.16
CA SER A 131 -6.74 2.21 -6.13
C SER A 131 -8.21 2.54 -6.33
N ASN A 132 -8.91 1.77 -7.15
CA ASN A 132 -10.38 1.78 -7.17
C ASN A 132 -10.91 0.87 -6.06
N SER A 133 -12.13 1.15 -5.59
CA SER A 133 -12.82 0.36 -4.59
C SER A 133 -14.29 0.12 -4.92
N SER A 134 -14.82 -0.95 -4.33
CA SER A 134 -16.25 -1.27 -4.36
C SER A 134 -17.09 -0.40 -3.44
N PHE A 135 -16.49 0.54 -2.71
CA PHE A 135 -17.26 1.51 -1.94
C PHE A 135 -18.06 2.41 -2.88
N PRO A 136 -19.34 2.67 -2.57
CA PRO A 136 -20.18 3.51 -3.39
C PRO A 136 -19.67 4.95 -3.40
N PRO A 137 -19.80 5.68 -4.53
CA PRO A 137 -19.56 7.12 -4.55
C PRO A 137 -20.43 7.85 -3.52
N SER A 138 -19.93 8.95 -2.96
CA SER A 138 -20.69 9.78 -2.02
C SER A 138 -21.95 10.37 -2.68
N ALA A 139 -22.98 10.65 -1.89
CA ALA A 139 -24.17 11.35 -2.38
C ALA A 139 -23.82 12.73 -2.98
N ALA A 140 -22.87 13.45 -2.38
CA ALA A 140 -22.36 14.71 -2.91
C ALA A 140 -21.79 14.53 -4.32
N SER A 141 -20.95 13.52 -4.53
CA SER A 141 -20.35 13.24 -5.84
C SER A 141 -21.36 12.80 -6.90
N THR A 142 -22.48 12.18 -6.49
CA THR A 142 -23.56 11.85 -7.42
C THR A 142 -24.39 13.06 -7.84
N SER A 143 -24.40 14.13 -7.03
CA SER A 143 -25.13 15.37 -7.32
C SER A 143 -24.34 16.35 -8.20
N THR A 144 -23.00 16.30 -8.14
CA THR A 144 -22.10 17.15 -8.92
C THR A 144 -21.28 16.33 -9.91
N PRO A 145 -21.59 16.41 -11.23
CA PRO A 145 -21.06 15.47 -12.23
C PRO A 145 -19.55 15.54 -12.45
N SER A 146 -18.87 16.56 -11.94
CA SER A 146 -17.43 16.79 -12.07
C SER A 146 -16.61 16.38 -10.83
N THR A 147 -17.22 15.69 -9.86
CA THR A 147 -16.57 15.34 -8.58
C THR A 147 -16.65 13.84 -8.27
N ALA A 148 -15.67 13.32 -7.53
CA ALA A 148 -15.63 11.93 -7.09
C ALA A 148 -15.22 11.84 -5.61
N SER A 149 -15.57 10.76 -4.92
CA SER A 149 -15.19 10.55 -3.52
C SER A 149 -14.06 9.53 -3.36
N ALA A 150 -13.22 9.71 -2.34
CA ALA A 150 -12.12 8.79 -2.06
C ALA A 150 -11.70 8.81 -0.58
N PHE A 151 -11.15 7.69 -0.11
CA PHE A 151 -10.40 7.63 1.13
C PHE A 151 -8.91 7.89 0.87
N LEU A 152 -8.20 8.41 1.86
CA LEU A 152 -6.77 8.66 1.82
C LEU A 152 -6.08 8.07 3.05
N PHE A 153 -5.11 7.21 2.81
CA PHE A 153 -4.28 6.57 3.83
C PHE A 153 -2.79 6.87 3.58
N PRO A 154 -1.95 6.92 4.63
CA PRO A 154 -2.24 6.68 6.04
C PRO A 154 -2.66 7.93 6.82
N SER A 155 -3.18 8.97 6.14
CA SER A 155 -3.72 10.17 6.82
C SER A 155 -5.08 9.95 7.46
N PHE A 156 -5.78 8.86 7.14
CA PHE A 156 -7.10 8.50 7.67
C PHE A 156 -8.14 9.58 7.38
N LYS A 157 -8.27 9.96 6.11
CA LYS A 157 -9.24 10.97 5.65
C LYS A 157 -10.19 10.40 4.63
N TYR A 158 -11.44 10.86 4.65
CA TYR A 158 -12.43 10.63 3.61
C TYR A 158 -12.82 11.96 2.96
N PHE A 159 -12.77 11.99 1.64
CA PHE A 159 -13.15 13.14 0.83
C PHE A 159 -14.46 12.82 0.12
N PRO A 160 -15.59 13.44 0.53
CA PRO A 160 -16.87 13.22 -0.15
C PRO A 160 -16.90 13.86 -1.54
N SER A 161 -16.08 14.88 -1.81
CA SER A 161 -16.06 15.58 -3.09
C SER A 161 -14.65 16.03 -3.47
N ILE A 162 -14.08 15.40 -4.50
CA ILE A 162 -12.80 15.75 -5.12
C ILE A 162 -13.09 16.20 -6.56
N PRO A 163 -12.74 17.43 -6.95
CA PRO A 163 -12.85 17.87 -8.33
C PRO A 163 -12.00 17.02 -9.27
N THR A 164 -12.53 16.69 -10.44
CA THR A 164 -11.87 15.80 -11.41
C THR A 164 -11.24 16.53 -12.58
N GLU A 165 -11.56 17.81 -12.75
CA GLU A 165 -11.04 18.68 -13.79
C GLU A 165 -9.62 19.14 -13.47
N ILE A 166 -8.79 19.26 -14.51
CA ILE A 166 -7.45 19.85 -14.45
C ILE A 166 -7.55 21.17 -15.21
N LEU A 167 -7.38 22.29 -14.51
CA LEU A 167 -7.42 23.62 -15.10
C LEU A 167 -6.00 24.18 -15.16
N ASP A 168 -5.63 24.77 -16.29
CA ASP A 168 -4.27 25.25 -16.55
C ASP A 168 -4.01 26.67 -16.02
N SER A 169 -5.06 27.44 -15.69
CA SER A 169 -4.93 28.81 -15.20
C SER A 169 -4.93 28.89 -13.66
N THR A 170 -4.07 29.77 -13.13
CA THR A 170 -3.94 30.04 -11.70
C THR A 170 -5.16 30.73 -11.07
N ASP A 171 -6.04 31.30 -11.90
CA ASP A 171 -7.27 31.99 -11.47
C ASP A 171 -8.51 31.09 -11.40
N ALA A 172 -8.40 29.82 -11.82
CA ALA A 172 -9.55 28.94 -11.97
C ALA A 172 -9.74 28.01 -10.76
N GLY A 173 -10.31 28.57 -9.68
CA GLY A 173 -10.99 27.84 -8.59
C GLY A 173 -10.28 26.61 -7.99
N THR A 174 -11.04 25.80 -7.25
CA THR A 174 -10.56 24.53 -6.69
C THR A 174 -10.69 23.42 -7.73
N ASN A 175 -9.57 22.80 -8.12
CA ASN A 175 -9.53 21.74 -9.12
C ASN A 175 -8.67 20.54 -8.65
N LEU A 176 -8.48 19.53 -9.52
CA LEU A 176 -7.72 18.34 -9.15
C LEU A 176 -6.25 18.64 -8.80
N SER A 177 -5.62 19.61 -9.47
CA SER A 177 -4.25 20.04 -9.13
C SER A 177 -4.19 20.69 -7.74
N THR A 178 -5.25 21.39 -7.33
CA THR A 178 -5.37 21.92 -5.95
C THR A 178 -5.39 20.77 -4.94
N PHE A 179 -6.16 19.71 -5.21
CA PHE A 179 -6.22 18.53 -4.35
C PHE A 179 -4.86 17.80 -4.25
N VAL A 180 -4.16 17.61 -5.38
CA VAL A 180 -2.83 17.00 -5.40
C VAL A 180 -1.85 17.79 -4.55
N GLN A 181 -1.80 19.11 -4.72
CA GLN A 181 -0.90 19.99 -3.98
C GLN A 181 -1.22 20.05 -2.48
N ALA A 182 -2.51 20.04 -2.13
CA ALA A 182 -2.97 20.06 -0.74
C ALA A 182 -2.64 18.75 0.00
N TYR A 183 -2.91 17.59 -0.61
CA TYR A 183 -2.96 16.33 0.13
C TYR A 183 -2.01 15.22 -0.35
N LEU A 184 -1.57 15.22 -1.61
CA LEU A 184 -0.83 14.09 -2.20
C LEU A 184 0.67 14.32 -2.36
N LEU A 185 1.11 15.57 -2.48
CA LEU A 185 2.54 15.89 -2.52
C LEU A 185 3.23 15.60 -1.17
N PRO A 186 4.53 15.29 -1.15
CA PRO A 186 5.27 15.07 0.09
C PRO A 186 5.42 16.37 0.88
N LYS A 187 5.42 16.27 2.22
CA LYS A 187 5.76 17.40 3.11
C LYS A 187 7.25 17.76 3.05
N LYS A 188 8.10 16.76 2.80
CA LYS A 188 9.55 16.87 2.66
C LYS A 188 9.99 15.99 1.51
N LEU A 189 10.75 16.57 0.58
CA LEU A 189 11.32 15.83 -0.54
C LEU A 189 12.43 14.87 -0.08
N SER A 190 12.66 13.82 -0.87
CA SER A 190 13.79 12.92 -0.69
C SER A 190 15.11 13.68 -0.77
N ALA A 191 16.13 13.23 -0.04
CA ALA A 191 17.50 13.75 -0.16
C ALA A 191 18.03 13.62 -1.60
N MET A 192 17.53 12.64 -2.36
CA MET A 192 17.86 12.47 -3.78
C MET A 192 17.33 13.61 -4.68
N SER A 193 16.43 14.44 -4.16
CA SER A 193 15.87 15.60 -4.86
C SER A 193 16.61 16.91 -4.55
N GLU A 194 17.71 16.86 -3.80
CA GLU A 194 18.51 18.06 -3.45
C GLU A 194 19.05 18.81 -4.67
N SER A 195 19.35 18.11 -5.75
CA SER A 195 19.87 18.67 -7.00
C SER A 195 18.79 19.34 -7.89
N LEU A 196 17.51 19.22 -7.54
CA LEU A 196 16.44 19.85 -8.32
C LEU A 196 16.48 21.38 -8.16
N PRO A 197 16.10 22.15 -9.20
CA PRO A 197 15.91 23.59 -9.08
C PRO A 197 14.87 23.94 -7.99
N GLU A 198 15.06 25.05 -7.27
CA GLU A 198 14.16 25.47 -6.18
C GLU A 198 12.70 25.63 -6.62
N VAL A 199 12.48 26.15 -7.83
CA VAL A 199 11.13 26.23 -8.43
C VAL A 199 10.49 24.84 -8.52
N ARG A 200 11.26 23.83 -8.94
CA ARG A 200 10.78 22.46 -9.06
C ARG A 200 10.53 21.82 -7.70
N LYS A 201 11.39 22.11 -6.71
CA LYS A 201 11.18 21.66 -5.33
C LYS A 201 9.89 22.23 -4.76
N ALA A 202 9.64 23.53 -4.96
CA ALA A 202 8.41 24.19 -4.52
C ALA A 202 7.16 23.62 -5.20
N GLU A 203 7.23 23.29 -6.50
CA GLU A 203 6.12 22.63 -7.21
C GLU A 203 5.81 21.21 -6.71
N LEU A 204 6.83 20.49 -6.24
CA LEU A 204 6.70 19.10 -5.76
C LEU A 204 6.45 19.00 -4.25
N THR A 205 6.38 20.12 -3.53
CA THR A 205 6.15 20.12 -2.09
C THR A 205 4.69 20.43 -1.76
N ARG A 206 4.16 19.77 -0.73
CA ARG A 206 2.79 20.00 -0.24
C ARG A 206 2.54 21.45 0.12
N LYS A 207 1.31 21.91 -0.13
CA LYS A 207 0.79 23.25 0.17
C LYS A 207 -0.38 23.19 1.16
N PRO A 208 -0.11 23.17 2.48
CA PRO A 208 -1.15 23.04 3.51
C PRO A 208 -2.21 24.14 3.46
N GLU A 209 -1.87 25.33 2.98
CA GLU A 209 -2.80 26.45 2.81
C GLU A 209 -3.97 26.12 1.89
N LEU A 210 -3.78 25.18 0.95
CA LEU A 210 -4.81 24.72 0.01
C LEU A 210 -5.78 23.69 0.63
N GLU A 211 -5.50 23.16 1.83
CA GLU A 211 -6.38 22.20 2.51
C GLU A 211 -7.75 22.82 2.83
N SER A 212 -7.79 24.14 3.08
CA SER A 212 -9.01 24.92 3.36
C SER A 212 -10.03 24.89 2.22
N ALA A 213 -9.60 24.56 1.00
CA ALA A 213 -10.48 24.38 -0.16
C ALA A 213 -11.35 23.12 -0.09
N PHE A 214 -11.12 22.24 0.88
CA PHE A 214 -11.79 20.95 1.06
C PHE A 214 -12.43 20.84 2.46
N ALA A 215 -13.38 21.73 2.76
CA ALA A 215 -14.00 21.85 4.08
C ALA A 215 -14.79 20.61 4.52
N ASP A 216 -15.32 19.82 3.59
CA ASP A 216 -16.14 18.64 3.87
C ASP A 216 -15.34 17.36 4.12
N VAL A 217 -14.01 17.47 4.28
CA VAL A 217 -13.15 16.33 4.60
C VAL A 217 -13.52 15.75 5.97
N VAL A 218 -13.62 14.43 6.05
CA VAL A 218 -13.92 13.70 7.29
C VAL A 218 -12.67 12.98 7.76
N ASP A 219 -12.27 13.20 9.01
CA ASP A 219 -11.25 12.40 9.67
C ASP A 219 -11.83 11.06 10.13
N LEU A 220 -11.11 9.96 9.88
CA LEU A 220 -11.49 8.60 10.26
C LEU A 220 -10.77 8.23 11.55
N ASP A 221 -11.41 8.46 12.68
CA ASP A 221 -10.83 8.18 13.99
C ASP A 221 -11.27 6.83 14.57
N HIS A 222 -12.37 6.25 14.07
CA HIS A 222 -13.01 5.11 14.74
C HIS A 222 -13.18 3.85 13.88
N SER A 223 -13.45 3.99 12.60
CA SER A 223 -13.84 2.88 11.73
C SER A 223 -12.62 2.23 11.06
N PRO A 224 -12.29 0.96 11.37
CA PRO A 224 -11.30 0.23 10.60
C PRO A 224 -11.76 0.04 9.15
N VAL A 225 -10.79 0.07 8.23
CA VAL A 225 -11.03 -0.11 6.80
C VAL A 225 -10.26 -1.35 6.33
N ILE A 226 -11.01 -2.35 5.90
CA ILE A 226 -10.54 -3.64 5.42
C ILE A 226 -10.69 -3.67 3.90
N LEU A 227 -9.56 -3.75 3.21
CA LEU A 227 -9.50 -3.72 1.76
C LEU A 227 -8.99 -5.04 1.22
N ILE A 228 -9.73 -5.64 0.30
CA ILE A 228 -9.42 -6.98 -0.24
C ILE A 228 -9.15 -6.83 -1.72
N CYS A 229 -7.97 -7.23 -2.18
CA CYS A 229 -7.64 -7.16 -3.61
C CYS A 229 -8.53 -8.14 -4.39
N GLY A 230 -9.48 -7.60 -5.16
CA GLY A 230 -10.45 -8.37 -5.96
C GLY A 230 -10.33 -8.17 -7.47
N HIS A 231 -9.19 -7.66 -7.94
CA HIS A 231 -9.00 -7.26 -9.33
C HIS A 231 -8.86 -8.47 -10.29
N GLY A 232 -9.98 -9.07 -10.67
CA GLY A 232 -10.07 -10.22 -11.56
C GLY A 232 -9.56 -9.93 -12.96
N GLY A 233 -9.91 -8.75 -13.51
CA GLY A 233 -9.39 -8.29 -14.81
C GLY A 233 -7.86 -8.16 -14.88
N ARG A 234 -7.16 -8.15 -13.74
CA ARG A 234 -5.70 -8.17 -13.65
C ARG A 234 -5.13 -9.53 -13.30
N ASP A 235 -5.73 -10.24 -12.35
CA ASP A 235 -5.32 -11.58 -11.94
C ASP A 235 -6.49 -12.35 -11.32
N MET A 236 -6.84 -13.48 -11.94
CA MET A 236 -8.00 -14.27 -11.54
C MET A 236 -7.87 -14.90 -10.15
N ARG A 237 -6.66 -15.13 -9.62
CA ARG A 237 -6.51 -15.61 -8.22
C ARG A 237 -7.12 -14.63 -7.23
N CYS A 238 -6.89 -13.33 -7.45
CA CYS A 238 -7.50 -12.27 -6.65
C CYS A 238 -9.01 -12.20 -6.90
N GLY A 239 -9.44 -12.29 -8.17
CA GLY A 239 -10.85 -12.23 -8.56
C GLY A 239 -11.72 -13.31 -7.90
N VAL A 240 -11.25 -14.56 -7.85
CA VAL A 240 -12.04 -15.67 -7.26
C VAL A 240 -11.98 -15.67 -5.72
N MET A 241 -10.84 -15.27 -5.13
CA MET A 241 -10.66 -15.28 -3.68
C MET A 241 -11.47 -14.18 -2.97
N ALA A 242 -11.50 -12.98 -3.57
CA ALA A 242 -11.95 -11.78 -2.87
C ALA A 242 -13.42 -11.78 -2.42
N PRO A 243 -14.41 -12.26 -3.20
CA PRO A 243 -15.81 -12.30 -2.74
C PRO A 243 -16.02 -13.19 -1.51
N VAL A 244 -15.29 -14.31 -1.43
CA VAL A 244 -15.39 -15.24 -0.28
C VAL A 244 -14.79 -14.58 0.97
N LEU A 245 -13.64 -13.91 0.83
CA LEU A 245 -13.04 -13.15 1.92
C LEU A 245 -13.90 -11.99 2.38
N GLU A 246 -14.48 -11.21 1.46
CA GLU A 246 -15.35 -10.08 1.80
C GLU A 246 -16.55 -10.53 2.63
N ASN A 247 -17.23 -11.59 2.19
CA ASN A 247 -18.36 -12.15 2.92
C ASN A 247 -17.96 -12.63 4.33
N GLU A 248 -16.82 -13.32 4.44
CA GLU A 248 -16.36 -13.82 5.73
C GLU A 248 -15.91 -12.68 6.67
N PHE A 249 -15.22 -11.65 6.16
CA PHE A 249 -14.87 -10.47 6.97
C PHE A 249 -16.13 -9.77 7.47
N ARG A 250 -17.12 -9.58 6.59
CA ARG A 250 -18.41 -8.98 6.97
C ARG A 250 -19.11 -9.81 8.05
N ARG A 251 -19.19 -11.13 7.88
CA ARG A 251 -19.80 -12.02 8.89
C ARG A 251 -19.09 -11.91 10.24
N VAL A 252 -17.78 -12.13 10.26
CA VAL A 252 -16.99 -12.13 11.51
C VAL A 252 -17.02 -10.77 12.20
N LEU A 253 -16.88 -9.66 11.46
CA LEU A 253 -16.97 -8.32 12.05
C LEU A 253 -18.36 -8.04 12.62
N GLY A 254 -19.43 -8.44 11.92
CA GLY A 254 -20.81 -8.37 12.41
C GLY A 254 -20.99 -9.13 13.72
N ASP A 255 -20.49 -10.36 13.81
CA ASP A 255 -20.51 -11.19 15.02
C ASP A 255 -19.74 -10.54 16.19
N LYS A 256 -18.75 -9.68 15.90
CA LYS A 256 -18.01 -8.90 16.90
C LYS A 256 -18.67 -7.56 17.25
N GLY A 257 -19.83 -7.26 16.67
CA GLY A 257 -20.65 -6.09 16.95
C GLY A 257 -20.36 -4.87 16.07
N PHE A 258 -19.66 -5.05 14.94
CA PHE A 258 -19.49 -3.95 13.99
C PHE A 258 -20.71 -3.79 13.10
N THR A 259 -21.19 -2.56 12.96
CA THR A 259 -22.04 -2.18 11.84
C THR A 259 -21.19 -2.08 10.59
N LEU A 260 -21.74 -2.55 9.47
CA LEU A 260 -21.06 -2.55 8.18
C LEU A 260 -21.90 -1.74 7.22
N ALA A 261 -21.26 -0.84 6.47
CA ALA A 261 -21.92 -0.03 5.47
C ALA A 261 -22.87 -0.88 4.60
N GLY A 262 -24.16 -0.59 4.75
CA GLY A 262 -25.28 -1.21 4.05
C GLY A 262 -25.85 -0.29 2.98
N ARG A 263 -26.87 -0.76 2.27
CA ARG A 263 -27.56 0.05 1.25
C ARG A 263 -28.29 1.21 1.94
N GLY A 264 -27.83 2.44 1.74
CA GLY A 264 -28.41 3.66 2.36
C GLY A 264 -27.81 4.06 3.70
N ASP A 265 -26.78 3.35 4.19
CA ASP A 265 -25.98 3.83 5.32
C ASP A 265 -24.99 4.90 4.84
N HIS A 266 -25.10 6.08 5.43
CA HIS A 266 -24.23 7.24 5.12
C HIS A 266 -23.15 7.45 6.19
N THR A 267 -23.03 6.53 7.15
CA THR A 267 -22.01 6.59 8.20
C THR A 267 -20.63 6.40 7.59
N ILE A 268 -19.84 7.46 7.59
CA ILE A 268 -18.44 7.42 7.15
C ILE A 268 -17.53 7.00 8.30
N ASP A 269 -17.73 7.57 9.49
CA ASP A 269 -16.97 7.20 10.68
C ASP A 269 -17.83 7.17 11.94
N SER A 270 -17.75 6.08 12.69
CA SER A 270 -18.31 6.01 14.05
C SER A 270 -17.70 4.85 14.85
N PRO A 271 -17.72 4.93 16.20
CA PRO A 271 -17.37 3.79 17.03
C PRO A 271 -18.26 2.58 16.75
N GLY A 272 -17.65 1.42 16.53
CA GLY A 272 -18.39 0.20 16.22
C GLY A 272 -18.86 0.11 14.76
N HIS A 273 -18.39 0.97 13.86
CA HIS A 273 -18.57 0.81 12.42
C HIS A 273 -17.29 0.31 11.75
N ALA A 274 -17.39 -0.47 10.67
CA ALA A 274 -16.25 -0.92 9.89
C ALA A 274 -16.55 -0.92 8.39
N HIS A 275 -15.54 -0.56 7.60
CA HIS A 275 -15.60 -0.62 6.13
C HIS A 275 -14.95 -1.90 5.63
N VAL A 276 -15.66 -2.68 4.83
CA VAL A 276 -15.11 -3.85 4.12
C VAL A 276 -15.41 -3.70 2.64
N GLY A 277 -14.37 -3.68 1.81
CA GLY A 277 -14.53 -3.48 0.37
C GLY A 277 -13.47 -4.17 -0.48
N LEU A 278 -13.83 -4.42 -1.72
CA LEU A 278 -12.93 -4.91 -2.75
C LEU A 278 -12.13 -3.74 -3.34
N ILE A 279 -10.88 -4.00 -3.70
CA ILE A 279 -10.00 -3.01 -4.31
C ILE A 279 -9.30 -3.53 -5.57
N SER A 280 -8.92 -2.59 -6.44
CA SER A 280 -8.07 -2.88 -7.58
C SER A 280 -6.68 -3.36 -7.15
N HIS A 281 -5.91 -3.86 -8.10
CA HIS A 281 -4.62 -4.51 -7.86
C HIS A 281 -3.63 -3.61 -7.09
N VAL A 282 -3.04 -4.18 -6.03
CA VAL A 282 -2.05 -3.53 -5.16
C VAL A 282 -0.65 -4.18 -5.22
N GLY A 283 -0.43 -5.10 -6.18
CA GLY A 283 0.79 -5.89 -6.26
C GLY A 283 0.76 -7.17 -5.41
N GLY A 284 1.56 -8.15 -5.80
CA GLY A 284 1.66 -9.43 -5.09
C GLY A 284 0.51 -10.40 -5.36
N HIS A 285 -0.05 -10.42 -6.58
CA HIS A 285 -1.10 -11.37 -6.95
C HIS A 285 -0.71 -12.85 -6.81
N LYS A 286 0.60 -13.15 -6.83
CA LYS A 286 1.12 -14.50 -6.57
C LYS A 286 0.87 -14.95 -5.13
N TYR A 287 0.57 -14.02 -4.23
CA TYR A 287 0.19 -14.22 -2.83
C TYR A 287 -1.29 -13.90 -2.61
N ALA A 288 -2.16 -14.25 -3.57
CA ALA A 288 -3.60 -13.95 -3.53
C ALA A 288 -4.24 -14.28 -2.17
N GLY A 289 -5.31 -13.56 -1.84
CA GLY A 289 -5.67 -13.31 -0.44
C GLY A 289 -4.94 -12.08 0.11
N ASN A 290 -4.75 -11.07 -0.74
CA ASN A 290 -4.15 -9.80 -0.34
C ASN A 290 -5.19 -8.94 0.39
N VAL A 291 -4.92 -8.64 1.65
CA VAL A 291 -5.80 -7.85 2.53
C VAL A 291 -5.00 -6.71 3.14
N ILE A 292 -5.55 -5.51 3.11
CA ILE A 292 -4.99 -4.34 3.81
C ILE A 292 -5.96 -3.96 4.93
N VAL A 293 -5.44 -3.85 6.15
CA VAL A 293 -6.21 -3.43 7.32
C VAL A 293 -5.68 -2.08 7.78
N TYR A 294 -6.45 -1.03 7.58
CA TYR A 294 -6.18 0.29 8.14
C TYR A 294 -6.89 0.43 9.48
N ILE A 295 -6.10 0.61 10.53
CA ILE A 295 -6.58 0.79 11.90
C ILE A 295 -6.55 2.29 12.23
N PRO A 296 -7.69 2.93 12.52
CA PRO A 296 -7.75 4.36 12.69
C PRO A 296 -7.08 4.83 13.99
N PRO A 297 -6.57 6.07 14.03
CA PRO A 297 -5.80 6.60 15.15
C PRO A 297 -6.56 6.66 16.48
N GLY A 298 -7.88 6.83 16.46
CA GLY A 298 -8.72 6.86 17.66
C GLY A 298 -9.15 5.47 18.16
N MET A 299 -8.78 4.38 17.48
CA MET A 299 -9.17 3.03 17.89
C MET A 299 -8.52 2.62 19.21
N ARG A 300 -9.30 1.96 20.07
CA ARG A 300 -8.86 1.38 21.34
C ARG A 300 -9.00 -0.13 21.32
N LYS A 301 -8.26 -0.84 22.17
CA LYS A 301 -8.41 -2.29 22.28
C LYS A 301 -9.78 -2.63 22.84
N LYS A 302 -10.41 -3.71 22.36
CA LYS A 302 -11.72 -4.12 22.90
C LYS A 302 -11.63 -4.66 24.33
N SER A 303 -10.53 -5.35 24.64
CA SER A 303 -10.29 -5.97 25.95
C SER A 303 -9.84 -5.00 27.05
N SER A 304 -9.41 -3.80 26.68
CA SER A 304 -8.96 -2.77 27.62
C SER A 304 -9.11 -1.40 26.99
N SER A 305 -9.52 -0.38 27.74
CA SER A 305 -9.60 1.01 27.27
C SER A 305 -8.24 1.61 26.85
N SER A 306 -7.18 0.80 26.80
CA SER A 306 -5.86 1.17 26.33
C SER A 306 -5.85 1.50 24.82
N PRO A 307 -4.92 2.36 24.37
CA PRO A 307 -4.74 2.64 22.96
C PRO A 307 -4.46 1.37 22.16
N HIS A 308 -5.04 1.29 20.96
CA HIS A 308 -4.74 0.19 20.05
C HIS A 308 -3.28 0.29 19.58
N SER A 309 -2.48 -0.77 19.75
CA SER A 309 -1.04 -0.74 19.43
C SER A 309 -0.76 -0.53 17.94
N LEU A 310 -1.73 -0.81 17.09
CA LEU A 310 -1.66 -0.56 15.64
C LEU A 310 -2.45 0.68 15.22
N ALA A 311 -2.93 1.51 16.15
CA ALA A 311 -3.65 2.74 15.82
C ALA A 311 -2.84 3.63 14.86
N GLY A 312 -3.48 4.09 13.80
CA GLY A 312 -2.84 4.88 12.75
C GLY A 312 -1.95 4.07 11.80
N LYS A 313 -2.09 2.74 11.72
CA LYS A 313 -1.25 1.90 10.86
C LYS A 313 -2.08 1.19 9.80
N GLY A 314 -1.48 0.99 8.63
CA GLY A 314 -1.96 0.12 7.56
C GLY A 314 -1.15 -1.16 7.54
N ILE A 315 -1.81 -2.31 7.69
CA ILE A 315 -1.17 -3.63 7.79
C ILE A 315 -1.54 -4.46 6.57
N TRP A 316 -0.54 -4.94 5.83
CA TRP A 316 -0.75 -5.74 4.63
C TRP A 316 -0.53 -7.21 4.91
N TYR A 317 -1.50 -8.02 4.48
CA TYR A 317 -1.46 -9.47 4.50
C TYR A 317 -1.49 -10.03 3.08
N GLY A 318 -0.94 -11.22 2.91
CA GLY A 318 -1.10 -12.07 1.73
C GLY A 318 -1.48 -13.48 2.16
N ARG A 319 -1.90 -14.32 1.21
CA ARG A 319 -2.32 -15.72 1.49
C ARG A 319 -3.45 -15.84 2.52
N ILE A 320 -4.25 -14.79 2.70
CA ILE A 320 -5.44 -14.89 3.53
C ILE A 320 -6.45 -15.79 2.83
N GLU A 321 -6.89 -16.80 3.56
CA GLU A 321 -7.97 -17.71 3.20
C GLU A 321 -9.15 -17.44 4.13
N PRO A 322 -10.37 -17.90 3.81
CA PRO A 322 -11.53 -17.71 4.69
C PRO A 322 -11.28 -18.18 6.14
N ARG A 323 -10.56 -19.31 6.32
CA ARG A 323 -10.18 -19.81 7.66
C ARG A 323 -9.34 -18.85 8.50
N HIS A 324 -8.57 -17.96 7.85
CA HIS A 324 -7.68 -17.02 8.54
C HIS A 324 -8.41 -15.73 8.97
N VAL A 325 -9.60 -15.46 8.44
CA VAL A 325 -10.32 -14.19 8.65
C VAL A 325 -10.63 -13.97 10.13
N GLN A 326 -11.08 -15.01 10.85
CA GLN A 326 -11.34 -14.90 12.28
C GLN A 326 -10.09 -14.46 13.06
N GLY A 327 -8.95 -15.11 12.79
CA GLY A 327 -7.68 -14.76 13.43
C GLY A 327 -7.23 -13.33 13.12
N VAL A 328 -7.39 -12.85 11.88
CA VAL A 328 -7.07 -11.45 11.52
C VAL A 328 -7.98 -10.46 12.27
N VAL A 329 -9.28 -10.73 12.38
CA VAL A 329 -10.19 -9.86 13.12
C VAL A 329 -9.83 -9.82 14.61
N GLU A 330 -9.58 -10.97 15.22
CA GLU A 330 -9.32 -11.07 16.67
C GLU A 330 -7.94 -10.54 17.05
N GLU A 331 -6.89 -10.96 16.36
CA GLU A 331 -5.51 -10.58 16.69
C GLU A 331 -5.20 -9.17 16.22
N THR A 332 -5.55 -8.82 14.97
CA THR A 332 -5.15 -7.55 14.36
C THR A 332 -6.13 -6.43 14.64
N ILE A 333 -7.41 -6.60 14.31
CA ILE A 333 -8.40 -5.51 14.37
C ILE A 333 -8.81 -5.21 15.81
N LEU A 334 -8.95 -6.25 16.65
CA LEU A 334 -9.38 -6.08 18.04
C LEU A 334 -8.23 -6.10 19.04
N GLY A 335 -7.22 -6.95 18.80
CA GLY A 335 -6.11 -7.21 19.73
C GLY A 335 -4.89 -6.30 19.54
N GLY A 336 -4.74 -5.66 18.38
CA GLY A 336 -3.59 -4.83 18.04
C GLY A 336 -2.27 -5.59 17.90
N LYS A 337 -2.33 -6.82 17.41
CA LYS A 337 -1.16 -7.66 17.10
C LYS A 337 -1.14 -8.01 15.62
N VAL A 338 0.06 -8.10 15.04
CA VAL A 338 0.20 -8.53 13.64
C VAL A 338 0.35 -10.05 13.57
N VAL A 339 -0.49 -10.70 12.74
CA VAL A 339 -0.35 -12.12 12.36
C VAL A 339 0.86 -12.31 11.43
N ALA A 340 1.97 -12.80 11.98
CA ALA A 340 3.29 -12.70 11.35
C ALA A 340 3.47 -13.58 10.10
N ASP A 341 2.93 -14.79 10.09
CA ASP A 341 3.02 -15.75 8.99
C ASP A 341 2.30 -15.30 7.70
N HIS A 342 1.38 -14.34 7.80
CA HIS A 342 0.67 -13.73 6.66
C HIS A 342 1.14 -12.31 6.33
N PHE A 343 1.99 -11.71 7.17
CA PHE A 343 2.37 -10.30 7.09
C PHE A 343 3.29 -10.02 5.91
N ARG A 344 2.93 -9.02 5.10
CA ARG A 344 3.71 -8.55 3.95
C ARG A 344 4.52 -7.29 4.22
N GLY A 345 4.06 -6.49 5.17
CA GLY A 345 4.58 -5.15 5.46
C GLY A 345 3.47 -4.26 6.00
N GLY A 346 3.83 -3.05 6.42
CA GLY A 346 2.85 -2.06 6.80
C GLY A 346 3.37 -0.64 6.64
N ILE A 347 2.53 0.33 6.97
CA ILE A 347 2.87 1.74 6.98
C ILE A 347 2.27 2.38 8.24
N ASP A 348 2.93 3.38 8.81
CA ASP A 348 2.34 4.21 9.86
C ASP A 348 1.91 5.60 9.35
N ARG A 349 1.34 6.42 10.24
CA ARG A 349 0.86 7.79 9.89
C ARG A 349 1.96 8.72 9.39
N SER A 350 3.22 8.45 9.72
CA SER A 350 4.37 9.23 9.26
C SER A 350 4.76 8.87 7.83
N GLY A 351 4.25 7.74 7.32
CA GLY A 351 4.65 7.17 6.03
C GLY A 351 5.81 6.18 6.14
N ASP A 352 6.24 5.83 7.37
CA ASP A 352 7.35 4.92 7.57
C ASP A 352 6.92 3.47 7.35
N ILE A 353 7.76 2.71 6.65
CA ILE A 353 7.48 1.32 6.30
C ILE A 353 7.78 0.40 7.47
N LEU A 354 6.81 -0.43 7.81
CA LEU A 354 6.84 -1.42 8.87
C LEU A 354 7.24 -2.79 8.32
N ARG A 355 8.18 -3.46 9.00
CA ARG A 355 8.68 -4.80 8.68
C ARG A 355 8.88 -5.60 9.97
N LEU A 356 8.87 -6.92 9.84
CA LEU A 356 9.33 -7.85 10.89
C LEU A 356 10.84 -8.05 10.81
#